data_AF-A0A6L7SUH8-F1
#
_entry.id   AF-A0A6L7SUH8-F1
#
_cell.length_a   1.000
_cell.length_b   1.000
_cell.length_c   1.000
_cell.angle_alpha   90.00
_cell.angle_beta   90.00
_cell.angle_gamma   90.00
#
_symmetry.space_group_name_H-M   'P 1'
#
loop_
_entity.id
_entity.type
_entity.pdbx_description
1 polymer ?
#
loop_
_entity_poly.entity_id
_entity_poly.type
_entity_poly.pdbx_seq_one_letter_code
_entity_poly.pdbx_strand_id
1 'polypeptide(L)'
;MGLQKQKYKVSDDHPRYDGQGADCDILVSPPPSSYDLFLPEEIAIQVKWKQGIDDNDVEGIRQIIKWTELHGNTAMMKCVISSADDFSDPAKELSEKNEVLLICGLETMCLLLGIANHYRYDWQ
;
A
#
# COMPACT_ATOMS: atom_id res chain seq x y z
N MET A 1 9.01 -0.73 17.50
CA MET A 1 10.43 -1.15 17.56
C MET A 1 10.69 -2.04 16.33
N GLY A 2 11.26 -1.54 15.22
CA GLY A 2 11.44 -2.40 14.03
C GLY A 2 12.14 -1.77 12.83
N LEU A 3 11.49 -0.83 12.13
CA LEU A 3 11.97 -0.39 10.81
C LEU A 3 13.34 0.32 10.85
N GLN A 4 13.57 1.19 11.83
CA GLN A 4 14.88 1.82 12.02
C GLN A 4 16.01 0.83 12.35
N LYS A 5 15.70 -0.32 12.98
CA LYS A 5 16.71 -1.38 13.23
C LYS A 5 17.06 -2.18 11.97
N GLN A 6 16.24 -2.10 10.93
CA GLN A 6 16.42 -2.80 9.65
C GLN A 6 16.86 -1.86 8.52
N LYS A 7 17.30 -0.63 8.83
CA LYS A 7 17.79 0.38 7.87
C LYS A 7 16.76 0.86 6.82
N TYR A 8 15.47 0.56 7.03
CA TYR A 8 14.40 1.19 6.26
C TYR A 8 14.31 2.67 6.63
N LYS A 9 14.09 3.53 5.64
CA LYS A 9 13.88 4.95 5.84
C LYS A 9 12.44 5.28 5.50
N VAL A 10 11.71 5.83 6.47
CA VAL A 10 10.44 6.49 6.20
C VAL A 10 10.79 7.92 5.83
N SER A 11 10.33 8.39 4.67
CA SER A 11 10.54 9.79 4.28
C SER A 11 9.83 10.71 5.28
N ASP A 12 10.39 11.86 5.61
CA ASP A 12 9.66 12.92 6.33
C ASP A 12 9.00 13.90 5.33
N ASP A 13 9.33 13.76 4.04
CA ASP A 13 8.86 14.61 2.95
C ASP A 13 7.53 14.05 2.42
N HIS A 14 6.50 14.17 3.25
CA HIS A 14 5.12 13.90 2.87
C HIS A 14 4.51 15.23 2.40
N PRO A 15 3.97 15.34 1.17
CA PRO A 15 3.22 16.52 0.81
C PRO A 15 2.04 16.64 1.79
N ARG A 16 1.99 17.78 2.49
CA ARG A 16 0.85 18.11 3.35
C ARG A 16 -0.41 18.06 2.49
N TYR A 17 -1.45 17.38 2.98
CA TYR A 17 -2.76 17.30 2.36
C TYR A 17 -3.17 18.66 1.78
N ASP A 18 -3.20 18.76 0.44
CA ASP A 18 -3.44 20.01 -0.29
C ASP A 18 -4.88 20.09 -0.82
N GLY A 19 -5.71 19.08 -0.53
CA GLY A 19 -7.08 18.98 -1.02
C GLY A 19 -7.21 18.66 -2.51
N GLN A 20 -6.11 18.35 -3.21
CA GLN A 20 -6.12 18.04 -4.65
C GLN A 20 -6.23 16.54 -4.95
N GLY A 21 -6.35 15.69 -3.93
CA GLY A 21 -6.62 14.26 -4.09
C GLY A 21 -5.44 13.46 -4.64
N ALA A 22 -4.21 13.80 -4.24
CA ALA A 22 -3.01 12.99 -4.48
C ALA A 22 -2.39 12.65 -3.13
N ASP A 23 -2.99 11.68 -2.43
CA ASP A 23 -2.60 11.30 -1.07
C ASP A 23 -1.61 10.13 -1.09
N CYS A 24 -0.66 10.18 -0.17
CA CYS A 24 0.27 9.11 0.19
C CYS A 24 0.56 9.24 1.69
N ASP A 25 0.19 8.24 2.49
CA ASP A 25 0.32 8.31 3.95
C ASP A 25 1.73 7.93 4.41
N ILE A 26 2.40 7.02 3.69
CA ILE A 26 3.74 6.54 4.04
C ILE A 26 4.55 6.34 2.78
N LEU A 27 5.75 6.92 2.76
CA LEU A 27 6.77 6.64 1.76
C LEU A 27 7.96 5.96 2.44
N VAL A 28 8.32 4.77 1.98
CA VAL A 28 9.40 3.97 2.58
C VAL A 28 10.44 3.61 1.53
N SER A 29 11.71 3.91 1.81
CA SER A 29 12.83 3.39 1.03
C SER A 29 13.44 2.17 1.75
N PRO A 30 13.45 0.98 1.14
CA PRO A 30 14.15 -0.16 1.71
C PRO A 30 15.67 0.05 1.70
N PRO A 31 16.42 -0.68 2.54
CA PRO A 31 17.88 -0.65 2.47
C PRO A 31 18.37 -1.25 1.13
N PRO A 32 19.60 -0.89 0.70
CA PRO A 32 20.25 -1.58 -0.40
C PRO A 32 20.24 -3.09 -0.16
N SER A 33 19.81 -3.84 -1.16
CA SER A 33 19.78 -5.30 -1.10
C SER A 33 21.19 -5.85 -0.89
N SER A 34 21.38 -6.63 0.17
CA SER A 34 22.66 -7.30 0.46
C SER A 34 22.80 -8.66 -0.23
N TYR A 35 21.79 -9.09 -1.00
CA TYR A 35 21.68 -10.44 -1.57
C TYR A 35 21.29 -10.43 -3.06
N ASP A 36 21.56 -9.34 -3.79
CA ASP A 36 21.14 -9.15 -5.19
C ASP A 36 19.62 -9.31 -5.45
N LEU A 37 18.81 -9.30 -4.39
CA LEU A 37 17.36 -9.22 -4.51
C LEU A 37 16.97 -7.85 -5.06
N PHE A 38 16.18 -7.82 -6.12
CA PHE A 38 15.59 -6.58 -6.62
C PHE A 38 14.55 -6.08 -5.60
N LEU A 39 14.86 -4.97 -4.94
CA LEU A 39 13.92 -4.25 -4.08
C LEU A 39 13.50 -2.96 -4.82
N PRO A 40 12.23 -2.55 -4.72
CA PRO A 40 11.82 -1.24 -5.24
C PRO A 40 12.63 -0.13 -4.54
N GLU A 41 12.96 0.94 -5.26
CA GLU A 41 13.71 2.06 -4.65
C GLU A 41 12.88 2.75 -3.56
N GLU A 42 11.57 2.83 -3.79
CA GLU A 42 10.60 3.39 -2.85
C GLU A 42 9.27 2.62 -2.88
N ILE A 43 8.58 2.62 -1.75
CA ILE A 43 7.27 2.02 -1.55
C ILE A 43 6.35 3.13 -1.06
N ALA A 44 5.40 3.53 -1.91
CA ALA A 44 4.33 4.44 -1.56
C ALA A 44 3.14 3.65 -1.02
N ILE A 45 2.60 4.09 0.11
CA ILE A 45 1.51 3.40 0.81
C ILE A 45 0.42 4.41 1.15
N GLN A 46 -0.80 4.10 0.71
CA GLN A 46 -2.01 4.76 1.16
C GLN A 46 -2.76 3.82 2.10
N VAL A 47 -3.17 4.34 3.25
CA VAL A 47 -3.98 3.65 4.25
C VAL A 47 -5.39 4.26 4.26
N LYS A 48 -6.42 3.41 4.19
CA LYS A 48 -7.83 3.82 4.29
C LYS A 48 -8.51 3.09 5.43
N TRP A 49 -9.11 3.87 6.34
CA TRP A 49 -9.94 3.33 7.40
C TRP A 49 -11.39 3.24 6.95
N LYS A 50 -11.91 2.02 6.86
CA LYS A 50 -13.23 1.64 6.34
C LYS A 50 -13.81 0.44 7.09
N GLN A 51 -15.12 0.27 7.06
CA GLN A 51 -15.84 -0.87 7.65
C GLN A 51 -16.69 -1.55 6.57
N GLY A 52 -16.70 -2.89 6.52
CA GLY A 52 -17.44 -3.65 5.52
C GLY A 52 -16.87 -3.50 4.11
N ILE A 53 -17.75 -3.39 3.11
CA ILE A 53 -17.39 -3.11 1.70
C ILE A 53 -17.44 -1.60 1.48
N ASP A 54 -16.33 -1.00 1.02
CA ASP A 54 -16.27 0.43 0.72
C ASP A 54 -16.68 0.70 -0.72
N ASP A 55 -17.88 1.27 -0.90
CA ASP A 55 -18.44 1.62 -2.22
C ASP A 55 -17.61 2.68 -2.99
N ASN A 56 -16.59 3.27 -2.35
CA ASN A 56 -15.69 4.25 -2.97
C ASN A 56 -14.21 3.90 -2.76
N ASP A 57 -13.89 2.61 -2.64
CA ASP A 57 -12.53 2.11 -2.46
C ASP A 57 -11.57 2.43 -3.62
N VAL A 58 -12.11 2.63 -4.82
CA VAL A 58 -11.40 3.09 -6.02
C VAL A 58 -10.65 4.40 -5.78
N GLU A 59 -11.15 5.28 -4.91
CA GLU A 59 -10.56 6.59 -4.67
C GLU A 59 -9.15 6.51 -4.09
N GLY A 60 -8.91 5.58 -3.15
CA GLY A 60 -7.56 5.39 -2.58
C GLY A 60 -6.53 4.98 -3.63
N ILE A 61 -6.96 4.18 -4.62
CA ILE A 61 -6.13 3.73 -5.73
C ILE A 61 -5.82 4.89 -6.68
N ARG A 62 -6.81 5.73 -7.01
CA ARG A 62 -6.61 6.91 -7.86
C ARG A 62 -5.65 7.91 -7.23
N GLN A 63 -5.78 8.12 -5.92
CA GLN A 63 -4.94 9.05 -5.17
C GLN A 63 -3.47 8.65 -5.23
N ILE A 64 -3.16 7.37 -4.99
CA ILE A 64 -1.77 6.91 -5.01
C ILE A 64 -1.18 6.87 -6.42
N ILE A 65 -1.98 6.53 -7.45
CA ILE A 65 -1.54 6.61 -8.85
C ILE A 65 -1.16 8.06 -9.19
N LYS A 66 -2.06 9.01 -8.93
CA LYS A 66 -1.83 10.43 -9.20
C LYS A 66 -0.60 10.94 -8.45
N TRP A 67 -0.42 10.52 -7.20
CA TRP A 67 0.75 10.88 -6.41
C TRP A 67 2.04 10.40 -7.07
N THR A 68 2.11 9.14 -7.53
CA THR A 68 3.30 8.60 -8.21
C THR A 68 3.58 9.25 -9.56
N GLU A 69 2.55 9.62 -10.32
CA GLU A 69 2.70 10.35 -11.58
C GLU A 69 3.36 11.72 -11.37
N LEU A 70 2.97 12.43 -10.30
CA LEU A 70 3.52 13.73 -9.95
C LEU A 70 4.97 13.69 -9.48
N HIS A 71 5.41 12.57 -8.88
CA HIS A 71 6.71 12.46 -8.20
C HIS A 71 7.75 11.63 -8.96
N GLY A 72 7.48 11.26 -10.22
CA GLY A 72 8.41 10.49 -11.04
C GLY A 72 8.20 8.98 -10.84
N ASN A 73 7.56 8.37 -11.83
CA ASN A 73 7.06 7.00 -11.78
C ASN A 73 8.14 5.90 -11.81
N THR A 74 9.42 6.21 -11.59
CA THR A 74 10.52 5.43 -12.15
C THR A 74 10.95 4.20 -11.35
N ALA A 75 10.53 4.03 -10.08
CA ALA A 75 10.82 2.81 -9.31
C ALA A 75 9.95 2.62 -8.04
N MET A 76 8.73 3.15 -8.04
CA MET A 76 7.86 3.14 -6.86
C MET A 76 6.91 1.95 -6.87
N MET A 77 6.99 1.08 -5.85
CA MET A 77 5.90 0.15 -5.56
C MET A 77 4.73 0.94 -4.95
N LYS A 78 3.51 0.69 -5.44
CA LYS A 78 2.28 1.32 -4.94
C LYS A 78 1.49 0.33 -4.12
N CYS A 79 1.05 0.72 -2.94
CA CYS A 79 0.23 -0.11 -2.07
C CYS A 79 -0.95 0.67 -1.48
N VAL A 80 -2.12 0.05 -1.48
CA VAL A 80 -3.29 0.52 -0.73
C VAL A 80 -3.64 -0.51 0.34
N ILE A 81 -3.59 -0.07 1.60
CA ILE A 81 -4.01 -0.86 2.75
C ILE A 81 -5.37 -0.34 3.21
N SER A 82 -6.38 -1.20 3.26
CA SER A 82 -7.72 -0.84 3.73
C SER A 82 -8.09 -1.70 4.93
N SER A 83 -8.81 -1.13 5.90
CA SER A 83 -9.44 -1.93 6.97
C SER A 83 -10.79 -2.55 6.56
N ALA A 84 -11.24 -2.32 5.32
CA ALA A 84 -12.39 -3.00 4.73
C ALA A 84 -12.16 -4.52 4.65
N ASP A 85 -13.23 -5.30 4.62
CA ASP A 85 -13.14 -6.77 4.57
C ASP A 85 -12.58 -7.25 3.22
N ASP A 86 -12.91 -6.53 2.14
CA ASP A 86 -12.43 -6.78 0.78
C ASP A 86 -12.51 -5.49 -0.07
N PHE A 87 -11.97 -5.54 -1.28
CA PHE A 87 -12.12 -4.53 -2.33
C PHE A 87 -13.16 -4.95 -3.36
N SER A 88 -13.83 -3.96 -3.95
CA SER A 88 -14.76 -4.09 -5.05
C SER A 88 -14.06 -4.57 -6.33
N ASP A 89 -14.81 -5.21 -7.24
CA ASP A 89 -14.27 -5.63 -8.54
C ASP A 89 -13.69 -4.45 -9.35
N PRO A 90 -14.34 -3.27 -9.42
CA PRO A 90 -13.74 -2.10 -10.07
C PRO A 90 -12.42 -1.65 -9.45
N ALA A 91 -12.26 -1.76 -8.13
CA ALA A 91 -11.01 -1.45 -7.46
C ALA A 91 -9.92 -2.47 -7.80
N LYS A 92 -10.26 -3.77 -7.80
CA LYS A 92 -9.35 -4.85 -8.20
C LYS A 92 -8.88 -4.66 -9.65
N GLU A 93 -9.79 -4.42 -10.60
CA GLU A 93 -9.45 -4.15 -12.01
C GLU A 93 -8.55 -2.91 -12.17
N LEU A 94 -8.86 -1.82 -11.46
CA LEU A 94 -8.04 -0.60 -11.51
C LEU A 94 -6.65 -0.85 -10.93
N SER A 95 -6.56 -1.62 -9.85
CA SER A 95 -5.30 -1.92 -9.18
C SER A 95 -4.37 -2.76 -10.06
N GLU A 96 -4.89 -3.79 -10.72
CA GLU A 96 -4.15 -4.65 -11.64
C GLU A 96 -3.60 -3.84 -12.82
N LYS A 97 -4.44 -3.01 -13.44
CA LYS A 97 -4.04 -2.17 -14.57
C LYS A 97 -2.88 -1.21 -14.25
N ASN A 98 -2.78 -0.79 -13.00
CA ASN A 98 -1.82 0.21 -12.55
C ASN A 98 -0.76 -0.35 -11.59
N GLU A 99 -0.65 -1.67 -11.47
CA GLU A 99 0.33 -2.35 -10.60
C GLU A 99 0.30 -1.83 -9.15
N VAL A 100 -0.91 -1.69 -8.59
CA VAL A 100 -1.14 -1.28 -7.20
C VAL A 100 -1.45 -2.52 -6.36
N LEU A 101 -0.64 -2.77 -5.33
CA LEU A 101 -0.89 -3.85 -4.38
C LEU A 101 -2.02 -3.48 -3.43
N LEU A 102 -3.08 -4.28 -3.40
CA LEU A 102 -4.18 -4.14 -2.45
C LEU A 102 -3.95 -5.06 -1.25
N ILE A 103 -4.18 -4.52 -0.05
CA ILE A 103 -4.15 -5.28 1.20
C ILE A 103 -5.41 -4.94 1.99
N CYS A 104 -6.34 -5.89 2.14
CA CYS A 104 -7.57 -5.68 2.90
C CYS A 104 -7.34 -5.90 4.40
N GLY A 105 -8.39 -5.70 5.20
CA GLY A 105 -8.33 -5.75 6.65
C GLY A 105 -7.94 -7.15 7.14
N LEU A 106 -8.52 -8.19 6.56
CA LEU A 106 -8.21 -9.57 6.91
C LEU A 106 -6.75 -9.92 6.57
N GLU A 107 -6.26 -9.50 5.40
CA GLU A 107 -4.88 -9.73 4.98
C GLU A 107 -3.90 -9.00 5.92
N THR A 108 -4.23 -7.77 6.30
CA THR A 108 -3.47 -7.01 7.30
C THR A 108 -3.41 -7.76 8.63
N MET A 109 -4.53 -8.33 9.10
CA MET A 109 -4.54 -9.13 10.33
C MET A 109 -3.68 -10.39 10.22
N CYS A 110 -3.76 -11.12 9.11
CA CYS A 110 -2.90 -12.28 8.86
C CYS A 110 -1.41 -11.89 8.94
N LEU A 111 -1.02 -10.78 8.30
CA LEU A 111 0.36 -10.26 8.34
C LEU A 111 0.78 -9.91 9.78
N LEU A 112 -0.06 -9.21 10.54
CA LEU A 112 0.23 -8.81 11.92
C LEU A 112 0.38 -10.01 12.87
N LEU A 113 -0.38 -11.08 12.63
CA LEU A 113 -0.32 -12.31 13.42
C LEU A 113 0.80 -13.25 12.98
N GLY A 114 1.54 -12.93 11.90
CA GLY A 114 2.55 -13.82 11.32
C GLY A 114 1.96 -15.09 10.72
N ILE A 115 0.67 -15.06 10.36
CA ILE A 115 -0.05 -16.17 9.75
C ILE A 115 0.12 -16.05 8.24
N ALA A 116 0.70 -17.08 7.62
CA ALA A 116 0.85 -17.12 6.17
C ALA A 116 -0.52 -17.15 5.48
N ASN A 117 -0.60 -16.49 4.31
CA ASN A 117 -1.85 -16.30 3.55
C ASN A 117 -2.62 -17.59 3.22
N HIS A 118 -2.01 -18.77 3.32
CA HIS A 118 -2.67 -20.05 3.06
C HIS A 118 -3.70 -20.47 4.13
N TYR A 119 -3.69 -19.86 5.32
CA TYR A 119 -4.71 -20.11 6.35
C TYR A 119 -6.02 -19.33 6.14
N ARG A 120 -6.18 -18.60 5.02
CA ARG A 120 -7.41 -17.87 4.66
C ARG A 120 -8.67 -18.75 4.65
N TYR A 121 -8.54 -20.05 4.41
CA TYR A 121 -9.66 -20.99 4.32
C TYR A 121 -10.10 -21.58 5.66
N ASP A 122 -9.32 -21.43 6.73
CA ASP A 122 -9.61 -22.05 8.03
C ASP A 122 -10.50 -21.17 8.92
N TRP A 123 -10.87 -19.96 8.47
CA TRP A 123 -11.64 -18.97 9.22
C TRP A 123 -12.99 -18.60 8.58
N GLN A 124 -13.43 -19.34 7.55
CA GLN A 124 -14.80 -19.29 7.01
C GLN A 124 -15.69 -20.33 7.71
#